data_AF-A0A2V9M6P2-F1
#
_entry.id   AF-A0A2V9M6P2-F1
#
_cell.length_a   1.000
_cell.length_b   1.000
_cell.length_c   1.000
_cell.angle_alpha   90.00
_cell.angle_beta   90.00
_cell.angle_gamma   90.00
#
_symmetry.space_group_name_H-M   'P 1'
#
loop_
_entity.id
_entity.type
_entity.pdbx_description
1 polymer ?
#
loop_
_entity_poly.entity_id
_entity_poly.type
_entity_poly.pdbx_seq_one_letter_code
_entity_poly.pdbx_strand_id
1 'polypeptide(L)'
;MKTASWILLALAGALTLLLSLVSVGRAYGTYRDQIGPASLSELSAGRPEVETAVRSRRATAAAYGAGFGMLFLLVAVGPYRRGEVWAWWALLVGMLVVSVLILLRVPLLGIRLAGSSTAVGEGTAVASLIQLLIVGVGLALGAGRLRQGRPGESA
;
A
#
# COMPACT_ATOMS: atom_id res chain seq x y z
N MET A 1 7.16 -8.72 23.33
CA MET A 1 6.45 -8.46 22.05
C MET A 1 7.04 -7.32 21.20
N LYS A 2 7.89 -6.41 21.74
CA LYS A 2 8.55 -5.34 20.96
C LYS A 2 9.30 -5.87 19.71
N THR A 3 9.91 -7.04 19.79
CA THR A 3 10.68 -7.67 18.71
C THR A 3 9.82 -8.09 17.51
N ALA A 4 8.56 -8.50 17.73
CA ALA A 4 7.68 -8.97 16.65
C ALA A 4 7.01 -7.81 15.87
N SER A 5 6.74 -6.69 16.55
CA SER A 5 6.02 -5.55 15.97
C SER A 5 6.74 -4.90 14.79
N TRP A 6 8.03 -4.58 14.93
CA TRP A 6 8.80 -3.93 13.86
C TRP A 6 9.06 -4.88 12.68
N ILE A 7 9.16 -6.19 12.92
CA ILE A 7 9.33 -7.20 11.88
C ILE A 7 8.08 -7.26 11.01
N LEU A 8 6.89 -7.30 11.60
CA LEU A 8 5.63 -7.29 10.85
C LEU A 8 5.50 -6.05 9.97
N LEU A 9 5.85 -4.87 10.50
CA LEU A 9 5.83 -3.62 9.74
C LEU A 9 6.89 -3.62 8.63
N ALA A 10 8.10 -4.10 8.90
CA ALA A 10 9.14 -4.23 7.89
C ALA A 10 8.71 -5.18 6.76
N LEU A 11 8.11 -6.31 7.08
CA LEU A 11 7.57 -7.24 6.08
C LEU A 11 6.45 -6.60 5.25
N ALA A 12 5.53 -5.86 5.88
CA ALA A 12 4.48 -5.13 5.17
C ALA A 12 5.06 -4.08 4.21
N GLY A 13 6.04 -3.29 4.65
CA GLY A 13 6.73 -2.30 3.82
C GLY A 13 7.49 -2.94 2.67
N ALA A 14 8.27 -4.00 2.93
CA ALA A 14 9.01 -4.74 1.93
C ALA A 14 8.10 -5.37 0.87
N LEU A 15 6.99 -6.01 1.29
CA LEU A 15 6.03 -6.59 0.36
C LEU A 15 5.38 -5.51 -0.52
N THR A 16 5.01 -4.37 0.07
CA THR A 16 4.46 -3.22 -0.68
C THR A 16 5.45 -2.73 -1.73
N LEU A 17 6.72 -2.58 -1.36
CA LEU A 17 7.79 -2.18 -2.26
C LEU A 17 7.96 -3.19 -3.40
N LEU A 18 8.09 -4.48 -3.08
CA LEU A 18 8.30 -5.54 -4.08
C LEU A 18 7.12 -5.63 -5.06
N LEU A 19 5.88 -5.62 -4.57
CA LEU A 19 4.69 -5.66 -5.42
C LEU A 19 4.60 -4.41 -6.30
N SER A 20 5.00 -3.25 -5.79
CA SER A 20 5.04 -2.01 -6.56
C SER A 20 6.10 -2.06 -7.65
N LEU A 21 7.31 -2.55 -7.36
CA LEU A 21 8.37 -2.73 -8.34
C LEU A 21 7.98 -3.74 -9.44
N VAL A 22 7.33 -4.85 -9.07
CA VAL A 22 6.77 -5.80 -10.05
C VAL A 22 5.72 -5.10 -10.92
N SER A 23 4.88 -4.24 -10.34
CA SER A 23 3.88 -3.49 -11.09
C SER A 23 4.50 -2.47 -12.06
N VAL A 24 5.59 -1.80 -11.67
CA VAL A 24 6.38 -0.95 -12.58
C VAL A 24 6.96 -1.77 -13.73
N GLY A 25 7.59 -2.91 -13.43
CA GLY A 25 8.14 -3.81 -14.44
C GLY A 25 7.09 -4.30 -15.43
N ARG A 26 5.87 -4.60 -14.96
CA ARG A 26 4.74 -4.95 -15.83
C ARG A 26 4.27 -3.79 -16.70
N ALA A 27 4.26 -2.57 -16.17
CA ALA A 27 3.83 -1.39 -16.92
C ALA A 27 4.74 -1.08 -18.12
N TYR A 28 6.07 -1.18 -17.92
CA TYR A 28 7.07 -0.89 -18.94
C TYR A 28 7.43 -2.09 -19.83
N GLY A 29 7.14 -3.32 -19.39
CA GLY A 29 7.42 -4.53 -20.15
C GLY A 29 6.36 -4.88 -21.19
N THR A 30 6.64 -5.89 -22.02
CA THR A 30 5.75 -6.39 -23.09
C THR A 30 4.74 -7.45 -22.62
N TYR A 31 4.43 -7.46 -21.31
CA TYR A 31 3.50 -8.43 -20.74
C TYR A 31 2.08 -8.25 -21.29
N ARG A 32 1.35 -9.38 -21.43
CA ARG A 32 -0.11 -9.36 -21.62
C ARG A 32 -0.76 -8.84 -20.35
N ASP A 33 -0.95 -7.53 -20.29
CA ASP A 33 -1.57 -6.90 -19.14
C ASP A 33 -3.08 -7.12 -19.17
N GLN A 34 -3.63 -7.53 -18.03
CA GLN A 34 -5.05 -7.84 -17.88
C GLN A 34 -5.67 -6.80 -16.95
N ILE A 35 -6.77 -6.19 -17.39
CA ILE A 35 -7.50 -5.16 -16.66
C ILE A 35 -8.91 -5.68 -16.40
N GLY A 36 -9.06 -6.33 -15.25
CA GLY A 36 -10.25 -7.12 -14.91
C GLY A 36 -10.46 -8.26 -15.89
N PRO A 37 -11.63 -8.37 -16.55
CA PRO A 37 -11.91 -9.50 -17.43
C PRO A 37 -11.25 -9.38 -18.82
N ALA A 38 -10.84 -8.18 -19.25
CA ALA A 38 -10.29 -7.93 -20.58
C ALA A 38 -8.79 -7.67 -20.56
N SER A 39 -8.11 -7.97 -21.67
CA SER A 39 -6.72 -7.59 -21.91
C SER A 39 -6.60 -6.12 -22.30
N LEU A 40 -5.43 -5.53 -22.06
CA LEU A 40 -5.14 -4.16 -22.49
C LEU A 40 -5.22 -3.97 -24.02
N SER A 41 -4.85 -5.00 -24.78
CA SER A 41 -4.99 -5.02 -26.24
C SER A 41 -6.45 -4.98 -26.69
N GLU A 42 -7.35 -5.69 -26.00
CA GLU A 42 -8.79 -5.65 -26.28
C GLU A 42 -9.38 -4.28 -25.93
N LEU A 43 -8.99 -3.71 -24.79
CA LEU A 43 -9.47 -2.40 -24.33
C LEU A 43 -8.97 -1.25 -25.20
N SER A 44 -7.77 -1.35 -25.74
CA SER A 44 -7.20 -0.34 -26.63
C SER A 44 -7.78 -0.41 -28.04
N ALA A 45 -8.33 -1.55 -28.46
CA ALA A 45 -8.95 -1.76 -29.78
C ALA A 45 -8.07 -1.24 -30.94
N GLY A 46 -6.76 -1.48 -30.87
CA GLY A 46 -5.79 -1.03 -31.87
C GLY A 46 -5.36 0.43 -31.77
N ARG A 47 -5.75 1.16 -30.72
CA ARG A 47 -5.35 2.55 -30.47
C ARG A 47 -4.15 2.61 -29.53
N PRO A 48 -2.91 2.81 -30.05
CA PRO A 48 -1.69 2.73 -29.25
C PRO A 48 -1.61 3.82 -28.16
N GLU A 49 -2.29 4.94 -28.32
CA GLU A 49 -2.33 6.03 -27.34
C GLU A 49 -3.07 5.61 -26.07
N VAL A 50 -4.13 4.80 -26.21
CA VAL A 50 -4.90 4.26 -25.07
C VAL A 50 -4.05 3.29 -24.28
N GLU A 51 -3.35 2.38 -24.95
CA GLU A 51 -2.45 1.44 -24.31
C GLU A 51 -1.35 2.17 -23.53
N THR A 52 -0.73 3.18 -24.16
CA THR A 52 0.32 3.99 -23.54
C THR A 52 -0.21 4.78 -22.33
N ALA A 53 -1.39 5.38 -22.43
CA ALA A 53 -2.01 6.13 -21.35
C ALA A 53 -2.36 5.25 -20.14
N VAL A 54 -2.79 4.02 -20.36
CA VAL A 54 -3.10 3.08 -19.27
C VAL A 54 -1.83 2.55 -18.61
N ARG A 55 -0.82 2.17 -19.40
CA ARG A 55 0.51 1.76 -18.89
C ARG A 55 1.17 2.87 -18.08
N SER A 56 1.12 4.12 -18.56
CA SER A 56 1.72 5.25 -17.84
C SER A 56 1.03 5.50 -16.50
N ARG A 57 -0.29 5.47 -16.43
CA ARG A 57 -1.04 5.57 -15.16
C ARG A 57 -0.65 4.48 -14.17
N ARG A 58 -0.52 3.23 -14.64
CA ARG A 58 -0.04 2.12 -13.80
C ARG A 58 1.39 2.39 -13.32
N ALA A 59 2.28 2.79 -14.21
CA ALA A 59 3.68 3.05 -13.88
C ALA A 59 3.81 4.15 -12.82
N THR A 60 3.08 5.25 -12.97
CA THR A 60 3.06 6.35 -11.99
C THR A 60 2.52 5.88 -10.64
N ALA A 61 1.39 5.19 -10.61
CA ALA A 61 0.82 4.67 -9.36
C ALA A 61 1.78 3.69 -8.66
N ALA A 62 2.41 2.80 -9.43
CA ALA A 62 3.36 1.84 -8.93
C ALA A 62 4.66 2.50 -8.45
N ALA A 63 5.14 3.57 -9.11
CA ALA A 63 6.29 4.33 -8.66
C ALA A 63 6.03 5.02 -7.31
N TYR A 64 4.86 5.65 -7.14
CA TYR A 64 4.45 6.19 -5.84
C TYR A 64 4.31 5.10 -4.78
N GLY A 65 3.76 3.94 -5.13
CA GLY A 65 3.68 2.77 -4.25
C GLY A 65 5.06 2.27 -3.80
N ALA A 66 6.04 2.24 -4.71
CA ALA A 66 7.41 1.85 -4.39
C ALA A 66 8.07 2.88 -3.48
N GLY A 67 7.93 4.18 -3.76
CA GLY A 67 8.41 5.25 -2.90
C GLY A 67 7.82 5.19 -1.49
N PHE A 68 6.50 5.02 -1.39
CA PHE A 68 5.81 4.84 -0.11
C PHE A 68 6.30 3.59 0.63
N GLY A 69 6.38 2.44 -0.04
CA GLY A 69 6.84 1.19 0.56
C GLY A 69 8.28 1.29 1.09
N MET A 70 9.16 1.97 0.34
CA MET A 70 10.54 2.20 0.76
C MET A 70 10.62 3.13 1.99
N LEU A 71 9.91 4.26 1.98
CA LEU A 71 9.85 5.17 3.14
C LEU A 71 9.27 4.47 4.37
N PHE A 72 8.17 3.72 4.19
CA PHE A 72 7.56 2.92 5.24
C PHE A 72 8.57 1.94 5.84
N LEU A 73 9.30 1.21 4.99
CA LEU A 73 10.31 0.24 5.42
C LEU A 73 11.45 0.90 6.20
N LEU A 74 11.97 2.04 5.71
CA LEU A 74 13.02 2.79 6.38
C LEU A 74 12.57 3.30 7.76
N VAL A 75 11.34 3.82 7.85
CA VAL A 75 10.75 4.25 9.12
C VAL A 75 10.55 3.06 10.07
N ALA A 76 10.08 1.92 9.57
CA ALA A 76 9.86 0.71 10.35
C ALA A 76 11.17 0.12 10.93
N VAL A 77 12.21 0.03 10.11
CA VAL A 77 13.51 -0.58 10.49
C VAL A 77 14.39 0.39 11.29
N GLY A 78 14.26 1.70 11.05
CA GLY A 78 15.01 2.74 11.75
C GLY A 78 14.26 3.26 12.99
N PRO A 79 13.63 4.45 12.90
CA PRO A 79 13.09 5.15 14.05
C PRO A 79 12.01 4.36 14.81
N TYR A 80 11.16 3.62 14.11
CA TYR A 80 10.16 2.77 14.77
C TYR A 80 10.81 1.65 15.58
N ARG A 81 11.85 1.00 15.05
CA ARG A 81 12.59 -0.03 15.79
C ARG A 81 13.30 0.54 17.01
N ARG A 82 13.78 1.80 16.93
CA ARG A 82 14.37 2.55 18.05
C ARG A 82 13.36 2.97 19.12
N GLY A 83 12.06 2.76 18.88
CA GLY A 83 11.01 3.07 19.83
C GLY A 83 10.48 4.51 19.74
N GLU A 84 10.87 5.26 18.71
CA GLU A 84 10.44 6.65 18.53
C GLU A 84 8.93 6.73 18.30
N VAL A 85 8.28 7.64 19.04
CA VAL A 85 6.81 7.76 19.05
C VAL A 85 6.29 8.41 17.77
N TRP A 86 6.99 9.41 17.22
CA TRP A 86 6.58 10.06 15.97
C TRP A 86 6.51 9.06 14.82
N ALA A 87 7.42 8.08 14.78
CA ALA A 87 7.45 7.05 13.74
C ALA A 87 6.21 6.15 13.78
N TRP A 88 5.67 5.89 14.98
CA TRP A 88 4.42 5.16 15.12
C TRP A 88 3.25 5.93 14.49
N TRP A 89 3.16 7.23 14.77
CA TRP A 89 2.14 8.10 14.19
C TRP A 89 2.32 8.29 12.68
N ALA A 90 3.55 8.44 12.21
CA ALA A 90 3.85 8.57 10.78
C ALA A 90 3.39 7.34 9.99
N LEU A 91 3.68 6.13 10.50
CA LEU A 91 3.23 4.88 9.88
C LEU A 91 1.70 4.74 9.93
N LEU A 92 1.07 5.09 11.06
CA LEU A 92 -0.39 5.04 11.18
C LEU A 92 -1.08 6.00 10.21
N VAL A 93 -0.71 7.28 10.25
CA VAL A 93 -1.33 8.33 9.44
C VAL A 93 -1.09 8.07 7.97
N GLY A 94 0.14 7.71 7.58
CA GLY A 94 0.46 7.36 6.20
C GLY A 94 -0.39 6.20 5.68
N MET A 95 -0.52 5.14 6.48
CA MET A 95 -1.35 3.99 6.13
C MET A 95 -2.84 4.34 6.03
N LEU A 96 -3.36 5.11 7.00
CA LEU A 96 -4.77 5.53 6.99
C LEU A 96 -5.10 6.39 5.78
N VAL A 97 -4.26 7.38 5.45
CA VAL A 97 -4.48 8.23 4.28
C VAL A 97 -4.56 7.39 3.00
N VAL A 98 -3.59 6.49 2.79
CA VAL A 98 -3.59 5.61 1.62
C VAL A 98 -4.82 4.71 1.59
N SER A 99 -5.14 4.03 2.70
CA SER A 99 -6.31 3.15 2.78
C SER A 99 -7.62 3.89 2.53
N VAL A 100 -7.82 5.06 3.14
CA VAL A 100 -9.04 5.86 2.97
C VAL A 100 -9.19 6.29 1.52
N LEU A 101 -8.13 6.79 0.87
CA LEU A 101 -8.19 7.20 -0.53
C LEU A 101 -8.48 6.02 -1.47
N ILE A 102 -7.90 4.83 -1.19
CA ILE A 102 -8.19 3.61 -1.95
C ILE A 102 -9.64 3.15 -1.71
N LEU A 103 -10.17 3.27 -0.49
CA LEU A 103 -11.54 2.85 -0.19
C LEU A 103 -12.58 3.82 -0.75
N LEU A 104 -12.32 5.13 -0.70
CA LEU A 104 -13.21 6.16 -1.27
C LEU A 104 -13.47 5.95 -2.76
N ARG A 105 -12.51 5.38 -3.50
CA ARG A 105 -12.72 5.11 -4.93
C ARG A 105 -13.84 4.08 -5.17
N VAL A 106 -14.17 3.23 -4.19
CA VAL A 106 -15.21 2.22 -4.35
C VAL A 106 -16.57 2.89 -4.57
N PRO A 107 -17.12 3.69 -3.64
CA PRO A 107 -18.38 4.39 -3.87
C PRO A 107 -18.25 5.45 -4.97
N LEU A 108 -17.13 6.18 -5.05
CA LEU A 108 -16.98 7.29 -6.01
C LEU A 108 -16.93 6.83 -7.47
N LEU A 109 -16.44 5.61 -7.74
CA LEU A 109 -16.39 5.02 -9.08
C LEU A 109 -17.48 3.96 -9.30
N GLY A 110 -18.42 3.79 -8.36
CA GLY A 110 -19.51 2.83 -8.46
C GLY A 110 -19.07 1.36 -8.45
N ILE A 111 -17.92 1.05 -7.86
CA ILE A 111 -17.42 -0.33 -7.72
C ILE A 111 -18.29 -1.05 -6.68
N ARG A 112 -18.84 -2.21 -7.02
CA ARG A 112 -19.57 -3.06 -6.05
C ARG A 112 -18.57 -3.89 -5.26
N LEU A 113 -18.81 -4.08 -3.96
CA LEU A 113 -17.93 -4.88 -3.07
C LEU A 113 -18.36 -6.35 -2.95
N ALA A 114 -19.26 -6.82 -3.81
CA ALA A 114 -19.89 -8.13 -3.67
C ALA A 114 -20.12 -8.79 -5.04
N GLY A 115 -19.50 -9.96 -5.23
CA GLY A 115 -19.83 -10.92 -6.30
C GLY A 115 -18.64 -11.36 -7.14
N SER A 116 -18.08 -12.54 -6.83
CA SER A 116 -17.25 -13.36 -7.73
C SER A 116 -16.17 -12.63 -8.54
N SER A 117 -15.01 -12.39 -7.91
CA SER A 117 -13.65 -12.46 -8.47
C SER A 117 -13.34 -11.90 -9.88
N THR A 118 -14.12 -10.98 -10.44
CA THR A 118 -13.92 -10.49 -11.82
C THR A 118 -14.15 -8.99 -12.01
N ALA A 119 -14.61 -8.23 -11.00
CA ALA A 119 -14.79 -6.79 -11.16
C ALA A 119 -13.46 -6.02 -11.01
N VAL A 120 -13.21 -5.14 -11.99
CA VAL A 120 -12.04 -4.24 -12.03
C VAL A 120 -12.02 -3.37 -10.77
N GLY A 121 -10.97 -3.52 -9.95
CA GLY A 121 -10.72 -2.64 -8.80
C GLY A 121 -11.09 -3.20 -7.42
N GLU A 122 -11.86 -4.28 -7.31
CA GLU A 122 -12.17 -4.91 -6.01
C GLU A 122 -10.91 -5.40 -5.29
N GLY A 123 -10.02 -6.08 -6.03
CA GLY A 123 -8.81 -6.69 -5.47
C GLY A 123 -7.88 -5.70 -4.76
N THR A 124 -7.79 -4.47 -5.26
CA THR A 124 -6.95 -3.44 -4.62
C THR A 124 -7.61 -2.82 -3.38
N ALA A 125 -8.94 -2.81 -3.28
CA ALA A 125 -9.64 -2.33 -2.09
C ALA A 125 -9.52 -3.34 -0.95
N VAL A 126 -9.75 -4.62 -1.25
CA VAL A 126 -9.53 -5.73 -0.31
C VAL A 126 -8.06 -5.79 0.12
N ALA A 127 -7.11 -5.68 -0.82
CA ALA A 127 -5.69 -5.63 -0.48
C ALA A 127 -5.36 -4.47 0.48
N SER A 128 -5.96 -3.28 0.28
CA SER A 128 -5.74 -2.14 1.18
C SER A 128 -6.29 -2.37 2.60
N LEU A 129 -7.39 -3.11 2.75
CA LEU A 129 -7.94 -3.50 4.05
C LEU A 129 -7.06 -4.54 4.74
N ILE A 130 -6.61 -5.56 4.01
CA ILE A 130 -5.67 -6.56 4.52
C ILE A 130 -4.39 -5.88 4.99
N GLN A 131 -3.85 -4.96 4.18
CA GLN A 131 -2.65 -4.22 4.54
C GLN A 131 -2.86 -3.32 5.77
N LEU A 132 -4.01 -2.63 5.85
CA LEU A 132 -4.37 -1.83 7.02
C LEU A 132 -4.46 -2.69 8.28
N LEU A 133 -5.04 -3.89 8.18
CA LEU A 133 -5.12 -4.84 9.28
C LEU A 133 -3.72 -5.28 9.73
N ILE A 134 -2.85 -5.68 8.80
CA ILE A 134 -1.47 -6.12 9.12
C ILE A 134 -0.69 -5.00 9.78
N VAL A 135 -0.74 -3.78 9.21
CA VAL A 135 -0.06 -2.62 9.77
C VAL A 135 -0.66 -2.24 11.12
N GLY A 136 -1.99 -2.25 11.25
CA GLY A 136 -2.70 -1.98 12.50
C GLY A 136 -2.32 -2.94 13.62
N VAL A 137 -2.26 -4.24 13.34
CA VAL A 137 -1.77 -5.25 14.29
C VAL A 137 -0.30 -4.99 14.65
N GLY A 138 0.55 -4.72 13.66
CA GLY A 138 1.96 -4.37 13.87
C GLY A 138 2.12 -3.17 14.81
N LEU A 139 1.35 -2.11 14.60
CA LEU A 139 1.34 -0.90 15.42
C LEU A 139 0.75 -1.14 16.81
N ALA A 140 -0.34 -1.90 16.93
CA ALA A 140 -0.98 -2.24 18.21
C ALA A 140 -0.03 -3.02 19.13
N LEU A 141 0.71 -3.99 18.58
CA LEU A 141 1.76 -4.73 19.31
C LEU A 141 2.90 -3.82 19.79
N GLY A 142 3.11 -2.68 19.13
CA GLY A 142 4.10 -1.67 19.48
C GLY A 142 3.58 -0.52 20.34
N ALA A 143 2.28 -0.48 20.68
CA ALA A 143 1.61 0.67 21.30
C ALA A 143 2.15 1.03 22.69
N GLY A 144 2.85 0.12 23.38
CA GLY A 144 3.49 0.39 24.68
C GLY A 144 4.46 1.57 24.67
N ARG A 145 5.04 1.93 23.50
CA ARG A 145 5.88 3.12 23.34
C ARG A 145 5.16 4.44 23.58
N LEU A 146 3.84 4.49 23.38
CA LEU A 146 3.02 5.69 23.57
C LEU A 146 2.95 6.11 25.04
N ARG A 147 3.11 5.16 25.96
CA ARG A 147 3.14 5.42 27.41
C ARG A 147 4.49 5.95 27.88
N GLN A 148 5.57 5.64 27.17
CA GLN A 148 6.95 6.02 27.52
C GLN A 148 7.33 7.41 27.00
N GLY A 149 6.52 8.00 26.11
CA GLY A 149 6.78 9.31 25.50
C GLY A 149 6.11 10.51 26.17
N ARG A 150 5.65 10.40 27.43
CA ARG A 150 5.13 11.57 28.16
C ARG A 150 6.31 12.48 28.56
N PRO A 151 6.36 13.75 28.13
CA PRO A 151 7.27 14.73 28.73
C PRO A 151 6.76 15.02 30.16
N GLY A 152 7.52 14.65 31.18
CA GLY A 152 7.19 15.00 32.57
C GLY A 152 7.69 14.08 33.70
N GLU A 153 8.38 12.96 33.43
CA GLU A 153 8.83 12.05 34.51
C GLU A 153 10.34 11.78 34.49
N SER A 154 11.15 12.80 34.20
CA SER A 154 12.59 12.73 34.48
C SER A 154 13.10 14.07 34.99
N ALA A 155 13.27 14.10 36.31
CA ALA A 155 14.02 15.06 37.14
C ALA A 155 13.56 16.53 37.14
#